data_AF-A0A1M5LDG8-F1
#
_entry.id   AF-A0A1M5LDG8-F1
#
_cell.length_a   1.000
_cell.length_b   1.000
_cell.length_c   1.000
_cell.angle_alpha   90.00
_cell.angle_beta   90.00
_cell.angle_gamma   90.00
#
_symmetry.space_group_name_H-M   'P 1'
#
loop_
_entity.id
_entity.type
_entity.pdbx_description
1 polymer ?
#
loop_
_entity_poly.entity_id
_entity_poly.type
_entity_poly.pdbx_seq_one_letter_code
_entity_poly.pdbx_strand_id
1 'polypeptide(L)'
;MDETKVINTVNCKKAEVTFKGRNWIAWYSPEIPLSYGPYKFSGLPGLIIKITDDKGEFDFELVKSIPTAKLKGKLITVKKSRYTEAIETTQAKLKETLKNAEANATAVLASQGTTIIKGQEMARQRTKEKEENRKYENPLELSN
;
A
#
# COMPACT_ATOMS: atom_id res chain seq x y z
N MET A 1 18.93 -11.23 22.15
CA MET A 1 17.97 -11.80 23.13
C MET A 1 16.64 -11.93 22.40
N ASP A 2 16.02 -13.10 22.46
CA ASP A 2 14.70 -13.31 21.87
C ASP A 2 13.65 -12.55 22.70
N GLU A 3 13.31 -11.34 22.26
CA GLU A 3 12.24 -10.57 22.88
C GLU A 3 10.89 -11.22 22.59
N THR A 4 10.11 -11.43 23.65
CA THR A 4 8.76 -11.97 23.58
C THR A 4 7.76 -10.99 24.18
N LYS A 5 6.56 -10.93 23.60
CA LYS A 5 5.48 -10.06 24.05
C LYS A 5 4.14 -10.73 23.80
N VAL A 6 3.20 -10.56 24.71
CA VAL A 6 1.80 -10.97 24.50
C VAL A 6 1.04 -9.82 23.86
N ILE A 7 0.45 -10.05 22.69
CA ILE A 7 -0.38 -9.08 21.96
C ILE A 7 -1.73 -9.75 21.68
N ASN A 8 -2.83 -9.14 22.11
CA ASN A 8 -4.19 -9.69 21.95
C ASN A 8 -4.30 -11.16 22.41
N THR A 9 -3.67 -11.47 23.55
CA THR A 9 -3.60 -12.82 24.15
C THR A 9 -2.74 -13.83 23.37
N VAL A 10 -2.04 -13.40 22.32
CA VAL A 10 -1.15 -14.25 21.50
C VAL A 10 0.31 -14.03 21.87
N ASN A 11 1.06 -15.11 22.09
CA ASN A 11 2.49 -15.05 22.31
C ASN A 11 3.21 -14.69 21.00
N CYS A 12 3.95 -13.59 21.02
CA CYS A 12 4.68 -13.09 19.87
C CYS A 12 6.17 -13.02 20.15
N LYS A 13 6.96 -13.23 19.09
CA LYS A 13 8.41 -12.99 19.03
C LYS A 13 8.68 -11.75 18.20
N LYS A 14 9.75 -11.04 18.54
CA LYS A 14 10.21 -9.87 17.81
C LYS A 14 11.03 -10.26 16.58
N ALA A 15 10.88 -9.50 15.50
CA ALA A 15 11.74 -9.52 14.32
C ALA A 15 11.92 -8.07 13.84
N GLU A 16 13.07 -7.76 13.27
CA GLU A 16 13.38 -6.43 12.73
C GLU A 16 13.81 -6.56 11.27
N VAL A 17 13.41 -5.60 10.44
CA VAL A 17 13.80 -5.57 9.03
C VAL A 17 13.87 -4.14 8.52
N THR A 18 14.91 -3.84 7.75
CA THR A 18 14.98 -2.59 6.99
C THR A 18 14.38 -2.82 5.60
N PHE A 19 13.30 -2.13 5.29
CA PHE A 19 12.60 -2.26 4.01
C PHE A 19 12.22 -0.88 3.48
N LYS A 20 12.60 -0.60 2.22
CA LYS A 20 12.26 0.64 1.49
C LYS A 20 12.54 1.91 2.29
N GLY A 21 13.75 2.00 2.85
CA GLY A 21 14.23 3.17 3.58
C GLY A 21 13.67 3.33 5.00
N ARG A 22 12.90 2.36 5.51
CA ARG A 22 12.36 2.36 6.88
C ARG A 22 12.84 1.15 7.64
N ASN A 23 13.02 1.31 8.95
CA ASN A 23 13.21 0.17 9.86
C ASN A 23 11.86 -0.23 10.43
N TRP A 24 11.57 -1.52 10.39
CA TRP A 24 10.33 -2.09 10.85
C TRP A 24 10.58 -3.04 11.99
N ILE A 25 9.71 -2.98 12.99
CA ILE A 25 9.67 -3.90 14.12
C ILE A 25 8.39 -4.72 13.99
N ALA A 26 8.54 -6.00 13.70
CA ALA A 26 7.45 -6.96 13.57
C ALA A 26 7.35 -7.85 14.82
N TRP A 27 6.13 -8.11 15.26
CA TRP A 27 5.78 -9.08 16.28
C TRP A 27 4.97 -10.19 15.63
N TYR A 28 5.53 -11.39 15.57
CA TYR A 28 4.93 -12.55 14.91
C TYR A 28 4.68 -13.69 15.89
N SER A 29 3.66 -14.51 15.64
CA SER A 29 3.33 -15.66 16.49
C SER A 29 3.61 -16.99 15.80
N PRO A 30 4.58 -17.79 16.30
CA PRO A 30 4.81 -19.15 15.82
C PRO A 30 3.65 -20.12 16.09
N GLU A 31 2.76 -19.79 17.04
CA GLU A 31 1.58 -20.60 17.36
C GLU A 31 0.57 -20.62 16.20
N ILE A 32 0.63 -19.62 15.32
CA ILE A 32 -0.18 -19.52 14.11
C ILE A 32 0.77 -19.67 12.92
N PRO A 33 0.97 -20.90 12.38
CA PRO A 33 2.00 -21.22 11.38
C PRO A 33 1.63 -20.75 9.97
N LEU A 34 1.19 -19.49 9.85
CA LEU A 34 0.92 -18.81 8.59
C LEU A 34 2.01 -17.79 8.35
N SER A 35 2.88 -18.01 7.36
CA SER A 35 3.98 -17.10 7.03
C SER A 35 3.51 -15.85 6.27
N TYR A 36 2.58 -15.13 6.88
CA TYR A 36 1.88 -13.99 6.29
C TYR A 36 1.86 -12.80 7.25
N GLY A 37 1.51 -11.65 6.69
CA GLY A 37 1.39 -10.40 7.43
C GLY A 37 0.67 -9.33 6.62
N PRO A 38 0.55 -8.13 7.20
CA PRO A 38 -0.09 -7.02 6.52
C PRO A 38 0.76 -6.51 5.34
N TYR A 39 0.08 -5.92 4.36
CA TYR A 39 0.71 -5.29 3.19
C TYR A 39 1.61 -6.23 2.39
N LYS A 40 2.94 -6.01 2.42
CA LYS A 40 3.97 -6.78 1.71
C LYS A 40 4.85 -7.60 2.65
N PHE A 41 4.55 -7.59 3.96
CA PHE A 41 5.35 -8.29 4.95
C PHE A 41 4.91 -9.75 5.07
N SER A 42 5.85 -10.66 4.89
CA SER A 42 5.65 -12.12 4.95
C SER A 42 6.99 -12.82 5.16
N GLY A 43 7.00 -14.14 5.31
CA GLY A 43 8.24 -14.93 5.35
C GLY A 43 8.77 -15.28 6.75
N LEU A 44 8.15 -14.76 7.82
CA LEU A 44 8.44 -15.19 9.19
C LEU A 44 7.77 -16.55 9.49
N PRO A 45 8.32 -17.37 10.41
CA PRO A 45 7.75 -18.67 10.77
C PRO A 45 6.55 -18.50 11.72
N GLY A 46 5.53 -17.78 11.26
CA GLY A 46 4.33 -17.44 12.01
C GLY A 46 3.65 -16.19 11.48
N LEU A 47 2.41 -15.96 11.90
CA LEU A 47 1.61 -14.81 11.47
C LEU A 47 2.12 -13.53 12.12
N ILE A 48 2.37 -12.49 11.33
CA ILE A 48 2.67 -11.14 11.84
C ILE A 48 1.40 -10.57 12.47
N ILE A 49 1.42 -10.42 13.80
CA ILE A 49 0.31 -9.89 14.60
C ILE A 49 0.38 -8.36 14.68
N LYS A 50 1.58 -7.79 14.77
CA LYS A 50 1.80 -6.36 14.77
C LYS A 50 3.07 -6.02 13.99
N ILE A 51 3.07 -4.93 13.25
CA ILE A 51 4.29 -4.38 12.66
C ILE A 51 4.20 -2.86 12.63
N THR A 52 5.26 -2.21 13.10
CA THR A 52 5.34 -0.76 13.24
C THR A 52 6.67 -0.28 12.70
N ASP A 53 6.73 0.88 12.06
CA ASP A 53 8.02 1.49 11.74
C ASP A 53 8.64 2.14 12.98
N ASP A 54 9.96 2.30 12.99
CA ASP A 54 10.73 2.86 14.10
C ASP A 54 10.32 4.29 14.48
N LYS A 55 9.74 5.03 13.53
CA LYS A 55 9.20 6.38 13.73
C LYS A 55 7.76 6.42 14.21
N GLY A 56 7.05 5.28 14.25
CA GLY A 56 5.65 5.20 14.65
C GLY A 56 4.68 5.90 13.69
N GLU A 57 5.10 6.13 12.45
CA GLU A 57 4.28 6.73 11.41
C GLU A 57 3.31 5.72 10.78
N PHE A 58 3.70 4.44 10.77
CA PHE A 58 2.88 3.33 10.31
C PHE A 58 2.77 2.27 11.40
N ASP A 59 1.54 1.96 11.79
CA ASP A 59 1.24 0.91 12.75
C ASP A 59 0.14 -0.01 12.22
N PHE A 60 0.49 -1.28 12.04
CA PHE A 60 -0.45 -2.32 11.65
C PHE A 60 -0.59 -3.31 12.79
N GLU A 61 -1.83 -3.56 13.21
CA GLU A 61 -2.14 -4.51 14.28
C GLU A 61 -3.34 -5.38 13.91
N LEU A 62 -3.26 -6.67 14.24
CA LEU A 62 -4.38 -7.60 14.13
C LEU A 62 -5.46 -7.23 15.14
N VAL A 63 -6.51 -6.56 14.68
CA VAL A 63 -7.65 -6.16 15.51
C VAL A 63 -8.58 -7.34 15.82
N LYS A 64 -8.82 -8.22 14.84
CA LYS A 64 -9.79 -9.31 14.99
C LYS A 64 -9.52 -10.47 14.04
N SER A 65 -9.64 -11.69 14.57
CA SER A 65 -9.75 -12.92 13.79
C SER A 65 -11.13 -13.53 14.00
N ILE A 66 -11.81 -13.92 12.91
CA ILE A 66 -13.13 -14.56 12.96
C ILE A 66 -13.11 -15.90 12.23
N PRO A 67 -13.72 -16.96 12.80
CA PRO A 67 -13.83 -18.24 12.12
C PRO A 67 -14.62 -18.13 10.83
N THR A 68 -14.24 -18.94 9.83
CA THR A 68 -14.90 -19.00 8.51
C THR A 68 -16.41 -19.27 8.62
N ALA A 69 -16.85 -20.04 9.62
CA ALA A 69 -18.28 -20.27 9.87
C ALA A 69 -19.08 -18.96 10.07
N LYS A 70 -18.47 -17.92 10.67
CA LYS A 70 -19.08 -16.59 10.87
C LYS A 70 -18.99 -15.69 9.63
N LEU A 71 -18.30 -16.13 8.58
CA LEU A 71 -18.22 -15.44 7.27
C LEU A 71 -19.27 -15.96 6.28
N LYS A 72 -19.98 -17.05 6.58
CA LYS A 72 -20.98 -17.65 5.69
C LYS A 72 -22.07 -16.62 5.35
N GLY A 73 -22.23 -16.31 4.06
CA GLY A 73 -23.16 -15.29 3.56
C GLY A 73 -22.62 -13.86 3.46
N LYS A 74 -21.43 -13.57 4.02
CA LYS A 74 -20.72 -12.29 3.83
C LYS A 74 -19.80 -12.41 2.61
N LEU A 75 -20.38 -12.31 1.42
CA LEU A 75 -19.62 -12.26 0.17
C LEU A 75 -19.03 -10.85 -0.01
N ILE A 76 -17.73 -10.77 -0.29
CA ILE A 76 -17.14 -9.53 -0.82
C ILE A 76 -17.45 -9.51 -2.31
N THR A 77 -18.24 -8.53 -2.76
CA THR A 77 -18.48 -8.33 -4.19
C THR A 77 -17.22 -7.78 -4.85
N VAL A 78 -16.44 -8.66 -5.45
CA VAL A 78 -15.34 -8.25 -6.34
C VAL A 78 -15.94 -7.94 -7.70
N LYS A 79 -15.91 -6.66 -8.12
CA LYS A 79 -16.38 -6.27 -9.46
C LYS A 79 -15.49 -6.91 -10.52
N LYS A 80 -15.97 -7.98 -11.14
CA LYS A 80 -15.23 -8.74 -12.16
C LYS A 80 -14.73 -7.83 -13.31
N SER A 81 -15.51 -6.80 -13.66
CA SER A 81 -15.15 -5.78 -14.65
C SER A 81 -13.86 -5.01 -14.38
N ARG A 82 -13.37 -4.98 -13.13
CA ARG A 82 -12.07 -4.35 -12.80
C ARG A 82 -10.86 -5.22 -13.17
N TYR A 83 -11.09 -6.50 -13.46
CA TYR A 83 -10.03 -7.50 -13.66
C TYR A 83 -10.18 -8.28 -14.97
N THR A 84 -11.38 -8.34 -15.55
CA THR A 84 -11.57 -8.81 -16.92
C THR A 84 -10.88 -7.85 -17.88
N GLU A 85 -10.15 -8.40 -18.85
CA GLU A 85 -9.34 -7.64 -19.82
C GLU A 85 -8.09 -6.95 -19.22
N ALA A 86 -7.72 -7.28 -17.98
CA ALA A 86 -6.44 -6.86 -17.44
C ALA A 86 -5.30 -7.45 -18.29
N ILE A 87 -4.38 -6.59 -18.71
CA ILE A 87 -3.20 -6.98 -19.48
C ILE A 87 -2.06 -7.22 -18.49
N GLU A 88 -1.49 -8.42 -18.48
CA GLU A 88 -0.27 -8.69 -17.73
C GLU A 88 0.86 -7.79 -18.24
N THR A 89 1.53 -7.11 -17.31
CA THR A 89 2.57 -6.12 -17.65
C THR A 89 3.59 -6.04 -16.53
N THR A 90 4.77 -5.47 -16.83
CA THR A 90 5.81 -5.24 -15.83
C THR A 90 5.57 -3.93 -15.10
N GLN A 91 6.10 -3.82 -13.87
CA GLN A 91 6.02 -2.58 -13.09
C GLN A 91 6.59 -1.36 -13.84
N ALA A 92 7.69 -1.56 -14.59
CA ALA A 92 8.32 -0.52 -15.41
C ALA A 92 7.36 -0.03 -16.51
N LYS A 93 6.78 -0.97 -17.27
CA LYS A 93 5.84 -0.65 -18.36
C LYS A 93 4.55 0.00 -17.84
N LEU A 94 4.06 -0.40 -16.68
CA LEU A 94 2.93 0.26 -16.02
C LEU A 94 3.26 1.72 -15.65
N LYS A 95 4.42 1.95 -15.02
CA LYS A 95 4.87 3.30 -14.64
C LYS A 95 5.03 4.22 -15.84
N GLU A 96 5.61 3.70 -16.92
CA GLU A 96 5.75 4.42 -18.18
C GLU A 96 4.38 4.76 -18.81
N THR A 97 3.47 3.78 -18.88
CA THR A 97 2.14 3.97 -19.45
C THR A 97 1.34 5.03 -18.68
N LEU A 98 1.42 5.03 -17.35
CA LEU A 98 0.77 6.04 -16.51
C LEU A 98 1.34 7.44 -16.76
N LYS A 99 2.67 7.58 -16.89
CA LYS A 99 3.32 8.84 -17.21
C LYS A 99 2.87 9.38 -18.59
N ASN A 100 2.78 8.48 -19.57
CA ASN A 100 2.34 8.83 -20.92
C ASN A 100 0.85 9.22 -20.95
N ALA A 101 0.00 8.55 -20.16
CA ALA A 101 -1.40 8.90 -20.02
C ALA A 101 -1.61 10.29 -19.39
N GLU A 102 -0.83 10.65 -18.37
CA GLU A 102 -0.86 11.98 -17.75
C GLU A 102 -0.41 13.07 -18.74
N ALA A 103 0.62 12.80 -19.54
CA ALA A 103 1.05 13.70 -20.62
C ALA A 103 -0.04 13.89 -21.69
N ASN A 104 -0.68 12.78 -22.10
CA ASN A 104 -1.75 12.79 -23.10
C ASN A 104 -3.07 13.40 -22.59
N ALA A 105 -3.32 13.43 -21.28
CA ALA A 105 -4.49 14.09 -20.71
C ALA A 105 -4.56 15.58 -21.07
N THR A 106 -3.40 16.24 -21.20
CA THR A 106 -3.30 17.63 -21.67
C THR A 106 -3.82 17.78 -23.10
N ALA A 107 -3.52 16.81 -23.98
CA ALA A 107 -4.03 16.79 -25.34
C ALA A 107 -5.55 16.53 -25.40
N VAL A 108 -6.08 15.70 -24.51
CA VAL A 108 -7.53 15.46 -24.38
C VAL A 108 -8.28 16.68 -23.84
N LEU A 109 -7.70 17.43 -22.91
CA LEU A 109 -8.29 18.68 -22.42
C LEU A 109 -8.38 19.76 -23.52
N ALA A 110 -7.37 19.80 -24.40
CA ALA A 110 -7.39 20.68 -25.57
C ALA A 110 -8.47 20.26 -26.58
N SER A 111 -8.71 18.96 -26.78
CA SER A 111 -9.74 18.48 -27.71
C SER A 111 -11.18 18.69 -27.22
N GLN A 112 -11.38 18.84 -25.90
CA GLN A 112 -12.69 19.13 -25.28
C GLN A 112 -13.08 20.62 -25.30
N GLY A 113 -12.38 21.47 -26.06
CA GLY A 113 -12.75 22.88 -26.24
C GLY A 113 -12.36 23.79 -25.07
N THR A 114 -11.57 23.30 -24.11
CA THR A 114 -10.97 24.16 -23.07
C THR A 114 -9.90 25.03 -23.72
N THR A 115 -9.99 26.35 -23.60
CA THR A 115 -9.00 27.27 -24.18
C THR A 115 -7.60 26.93 -23.66
N ILE A 116 -6.63 26.75 -24.58
CA ILE A 116 -5.27 26.24 -24.29
C ILE A 116 -4.60 26.96 -23.11
N ILE A 117 -4.82 28.27 -22.95
CA ILE A 117 -4.24 29.09 -21.87
C ILE A 117 -4.83 28.70 -20.51
N LYS A 118 -6.16 28.68 -20.35
CA LYS A 118 -6.82 28.27 -19.09
C LYS A 118 -6.56 26.80 -18.75
N GLY A 119 -6.54 25.93 -19.77
CA GLY A 119 -6.22 24.51 -19.58
C GLY A 119 -4.79 24.29 -19.12
N GLN A 120 -3.82 25.01 -19.71
CA GLN A 120 -2.41 24.96 -19.32
C GLN A 120 -2.15 25.58 -17.95
N GLU A 121 -2.79 26.70 -17.62
CA GLU A 121 -2.70 27.30 -16.28
C GLU A 121 -3.28 26.37 -15.21
N MET A 122 -4.47 25.80 -15.43
CA MET A 122 -5.04 24.82 -14.50
C MET A 122 -4.17 23.58 -14.36
N ALA A 123 -3.60 23.07 -15.45
CA ALA A 123 -2.67 21.94 -15.39
C ALA A 123 -1.42 22.31 -14.57
N ARG A 124 -0.79 23.46 -14.83
CA ARG A 124 0.37 23.96 -14.07
C ARG A 124 0.05 24.18 -12.60
N GLN A 125 -1.12 24.76 -12.30
CA GLN A 125 -1.60 24.98 -10.94
C GLN A 125 -1.75 23.64 -10.21
N ARG A 126 -2.39 22.64 -10.84
CA ARG A 126 -2.51 21.29 -10.29
C ARG A 126 -1.16 20.61 -10.10
N THR A 127 -0.22 20.76 -11.03
CA THR A 127 1.13 20.20 -10.88
C THR A 127 1.85 20.84 -9.70
N LYS A 128 1.75 22.17 -9.57
CA LYS A 128 2.34 22.93 -8.45
C LYS A 128 1.72 22.54 -7.12
N GLU A 129 0.39 22.44 -7.04
CA GLU A 129 -0.32 21.94 -5.84
C GLU A 129 0.08 20.50 -5.51
N LYS A 130 0.18 19.61 -6.51
CA LYS A 130 0.62 18.22 -6.32
C LYS A 130 2.07 18.17 -5.81
N GLU A 131 2.95 19.01 -6.31
CA GLU A 131 4.35 19.11 -5.88
C GLU A 131 4.48 19.71 -4.48
N GLU A 132 3.68 20.74 -4.17
CA GLU A 132 3.56 21.30 -2.82
C GLU A 132 3.01 20.26 -1.85
N ASN A 133 1.99 19.48 -2.23
CA ASN A 133 1.43 18.42 -1.38
C ASN A 133 2.41 17.25 -1.22
N ARG A 134 3.30 17.01 -2.18
CA ARG A 134 4.29 15.91 -2.15
C ARG A 134 5.23 16.00 -0.94
N LYS A 135 5.46 17.21 -0.40
CA LYS A 135 6.30 17.40 0.81
C LYS A 135 5.64 16.90 2.10
N TYR A 136 4.31 16.71 2.09
CA TYR A 136 3.54 16.15 3.20
C TYR A 136 3.15 14.70 2.97
N GLU A 137 3.47 14.13 1.81
CA GLU A 137 3.24 12.72 1.55
C GLU A 137 4.16 11.90 2.45
N ASN A 138 3.56 10.95 3.15
CA ASN A 138 4.29 9.94 3.88
C ASN A 138 4.11 8.59 3.17
N PRO A 139 4.88 8.29 2.11
CA PRO A 139 4.77 7.00 1.44
C PRO A 139 5.42 5.90 2.28
N LEU A 140 4.76 4.74 2.34
CA LEU A 140 5.26 3.57 3.04
C LEU A 140 6.56 3.06 2.40
N GLU A 141 6.66 3.14 1.07
CA GLU A 141 7.90 2.83 0.34
C GLU A 141 8.67 4.12 0.01
N LEU A 142 9.75 4.38 0.73
CA LEU A 142 10.64 5.48 0.40
C LEU A 142 11.47 5.10 -0.84
N SER A 143 11.64 6.07 -1.74
CA SER A 143 12.52 5.93 -2.89
C SER A 143 13.96 6.14 -2.42
N ASN A 144 14.83 5.16 -2.61
CA ASN A 144 16.28 5.34 -2.48
C ASN A 144 16.87 5.90 -3.76
#